data_AF-A0A7S2CYW4-F1
#
_entry.id   AF-A0A7S2CYW4-F1
#
_cell.length_a   1.000
_cell.length_b   1.000
_cell.length_c   1.000
_cell.angle_alpha   90.00
_cell.angle_beta   90.00
_cell.angle_gamma   90.00
#
_symmetry.space_group_name_H-M   'P 1'
#
loop_
_entity.id
_entity.type
_entity.pdbx_description
1 polymer ?
#
loop_
_entity_poly.entity_id
_entity_poly.type
_entity_poly.pdbx_seq_one_letter_code
_entity_poly.pdbx_strand_id
1 'polypeptide(L)'
;TMMVVGVLAVCILNLVLVFIFDYLAVWERHSNFTEQNSSQFMKLFVAQFMNMALIVLLVNANWRNILKNVWIVDFLGLGNGTYDDFDSGWFVAVGSGLCLTIALQIITATTPGIIMSYVVNPLMICFFRMGLVTQKLVNQIYVFPQWNLANRL
;
A
#
# COMPACT_ATOMS: atom_id res chain seq x y z
N THR A 1 -0.63 -16.55 16.35
CA THR A 1 -0.88 -17.01 14.97
C THR A 1 -1.94 -16.17 14.28
N MET A 2 -3.13 -15.96 14.88
CA MET A 2 -4.22 -15.14 14.29
C MET A 2 -3.85 -13.68 13.97
N MET A 3 -3.08 -13.01 14.84
CA MET A 3 -2.65 -11.62 14.62
C MET A 3 -1.77 -11.45 13.38
N VAL A 4 -0.84 -12.38 13.16
CA VAL A 4 0.07 -12.35 12.00
C VAL A 4 -0.71 -12.57 10.70
N VAL A 5 -1.72 -13.45 10.72
CA VAL A 5 -2.59 -13.68 9.56
C VAL A 5 -3.40 -12.43 9.21
N GLY A 6 -3.94 -11.74 10.22
CA GLY A 6 -4.65 -10.47 10.02
C GLY A 6 -3.77 -9.38 9.41
N VAL A 7 -2.54 -9.22 9.94
CA VAL A 7 -1.59 -8.24 9.40
C VAL A 7 -1.19 -8.59 7.96
N LEU A 8 -0.90 -9.86 7.66
CA LEU A 8 -0.58 -10.29 6.30
C LEU A 8 -1.73 -10.05 5.31
N ALA A 9 -2.97 -10.27 5.73
CA ALA A 9 -4.14 -10.00 4.89
C ALA A 9 -4.26 -8.50 4.55
N VAL A 10 -4.01 -7.62 5.53
CA VAL A 10 -4.01 -6.15 5.31
C VAL A 10 -2.87 -5.74 4.37
N CYS A 11 -1.67 -6.35 4.52
CA CYS A 11 -0.56 -6.11 3.59
C CYS A 11 -0.90 -6.54 2.15
N ILE A 12 -1.54 -7.71 1.98
CA ILE A 12 -1.95 -8.19 0.65
C ILE A 12 -3.02 -7.27 0.05
N LEU A 13 -4.01 -6.84 0.84
CA LEU A 13 -5.02 -5.89 0.37
C LEU A 13 -4.40 -4.57 -0.07
N ASN A 14 -3.46 -4.01 0.69
CA ASN A 14 -2.73 -2.81 0.28
C ASN A 14 -1.94 -3.02 -1.00
N LEU A 15 -1.28 -4.17 -1.17
CA LEU A 15 -0.56 -4.48 -2.40
C LEU A 15 -1.53 -4.50 -3.60
N VAL A 16 -2.68 -5.16 -3.45
CA VAL A 16 -3.72 -5.24 -4.49
C VAL A 16 -4.27 -3.85 -4.82
N LEU A 17 -4.49 -2.99 -3.82
CA LEU A 17 -4.92 -1.61 -4.04
C LEU A 17 -3.91 -0.82 -4.87
N VAL A 18 -2.62 -0.93 -4.54
CA VAL A 18 -1.55 -0.30 -5.33
C VAL A 18 -1.61 -0.75 -6.79
N PHE A 19 -1.78 -2.05 -7.04
CA PHE A 19 -1.92 -2.58 -8.40
C PHE A 19 -3.16 -2.04 -9.13
N ILE A 20 -4.31 -2.00 -8.48
CA ILE A 20 -5.56 -1.50 -9.08
C ILE A 20 -5.41 -0.03 -9.45
N PHE A 21 -4.85 0.79 -8.56
CA PHE A 21 -4.69 2.22 -8.81
C PHE A 21 -3.61 2.51 -9.85
N ASP A 22 -2.55 1.71 -9.95
CA ASP A 22 -1.57 1.83 -11.04
C ASP A 22 -2.21 1.50 -12.39
N TYR A 23 -3.01 0.43 -12.45
CA TYR A 23 -3.79 0.10 -13.65
C TYR A 23 -4.79 1.21 -14.01
N LEU A 24 -5.50 1.75 -13.02
CA LEU A 24 -6.45 2.84 -13.23
C LEU A 24 -5.76 4.13 -13.65
N ALA A 25 -4.57 4.44 -13.13
CA ALA A 25 -3.80 5.61 -13.51
C ALA A 25 -3.35 5.56 -14.99
N VAL A 26 -3.02 4.37 -15.50
CA VAL A 26 -2.74 4.16 -16.93
C VAL A 26 -4.01 4.34 -17.77
N TRP A 27 -5.17 3.91 -17.26
CA TRP A 27 -6.45 4.04 -17.94
C TRP A 27 -6.96 5.50 -18.01
N GLU A 28 -6.75 6.29 -16.97
CA GLU A 28 -7.25 7.68 -16.86
C GLU A 28 -6.55 8.66 -17.82
N ARG A 29 -5.44 8.23 -18.46
CA ARG A 29 -4.76 8.89 -19.58
C ARG A 29 -4.62 10.41 -19.45
N HIS A 30 -4.01 10.85 -18.36
CA HIS A 30 -3.67 12.25 -18.13
C HIS A 30 -2.70 12.79 -19.21
N SER A 31 -2.85 14.05 -19.59
CA SER A 31 -1.97 14.74 -20.55
C SER A 31 -0.60 15.08 -19.95
N ASN A 32 -0.53 15.26 -18.62
CA ASN A 32 0.67 15.66 -17.90
C ASN A 32 1.08 14.61 -16.86
N PHE A 33 2.35 14.20 -16.88
CA PHE A 33 2.91 13.23 -15.93
C PHE A 33 2.87 13.70 -14.47
N THR A 34 3.02 15.00 -14.22
CA THR A 34 2.99 15.57 -12.86
C THR A 34 1.58 15.48 -12.24
N GLU A 35 0.56 15.83 -13.02
CA GLU A 35 -0.83 15.75 -12.58
C GLU A 35 -1.27 14.31 -12.38
N GLN A 36 -0.83 13.40 -13.26
CA GLN A 36 -1.04 11.97 -13.13
C GLN A 36 -0.48 11.43 -11.80
N ASN A 37 0.79 11.74 -11.50
CA ASN A 37 1.44 11.25 -10.29
C ASN A 37 0.78 11.82 -9.02
N SER A 38 0.37 13.10 -9.03
CA SER A 38 -0.30 13.73 -7.89
C SER A 38 -1.70 13.12 -7.64
N SER A 39 -2.47 12.93 -8.72
CA SER A 39 -3.78 12.28 -8.66
C SER A 39 -3.66 10.83 -8.17
N GLN A 40 -2.70 10.06 -8.70
CA GLN A 40 -2.43 8.69 -8.27
C GLN A 40 -1.99 8.65 -6.80
N PHE A 41 -1.10 9.55 -6.38
CA PHE A 41 -0.66 9.66 -4.99
C PHE A 41 -1.83 9.91 -4.04
N MET A 42 -2.70 10.86 -4.33
CA MET A 42 -3.84 11.18 -3.46
C MET A 42 -4.84 10.01 -3.37
N LYS A 43 -5.11 9.34 -4.48
CA LYS A 43 -6.00 8.17 -4.52
C LYS A 43 -5.43 7.01 -3.71
N LEU A 44 -4.14 6.71 -3.90
CA LEU A 44 -3.43 5.69 -3.13
C LEU A 44 -3.41 6.03 -1.65
N PHE A 45 -3.07 7.27 -1.29
CA PHE A 45 -3.02 7.72 0.10
C PHE A 45 -4.37 7.56 0.79
N VAL A 46 -5.46 8.05 0.18
CA VAL A 46 -6.81 7.94 0.76
C VAL A 46 -7.21 6.48 0.91
N ALA A 47 -6.96 5.66 -0.11
CA ALA A 47 -7.31 4.24 -0.05
C ALA A 47 -6.52 3.49 1.03
N GLN A 48 -5.21 3.72 1.11
CA GLN A 48 -4.34 3.13 2.12
C GLN A 48 -4.71 3.60 3.54
N PHE A 49 -4.96 4.90 3.72
CA PHE A 49 -5.37 5.48 5.01
C PHE A 49 -6.70 4.90 5.49
N MET A 50 -7.68 4.80 4.60
CA MET A 50 -8.97 4.20 4.92
C MET A 50 -8.80 2.73 5.32
N ASN A 51 -8.07 1.93 4.54
CA ASN A 51 -7.93 0.50 4.81
C ASN A 51 -7.05 0.16 6.02
N MET A 52 -5.98 0.93 6.26
CA MET A 52 -5.02 0.63 7.32
C MET A 52 -5.36 1.23 8.68
N ALA A 53 -5.93 2.43 8.71
CA ALA A 53 -6.19 3.12 9.95
C ALA A 53 -7.69 3.17 10.24
N LEU A 54 -8.48 3.68 9.29
CA LEU A 54 -9.86 4.04 9.57
C LEU A 54 -10.77 2.81 9.69
N ILE A 55 -10.75 1.89 8.74
CA ILE A 55 -11.56 0.65 8.79
C ILE A 55 -11.17 -0.20 10.00
N VAL A 56 -9.87 -0.37 10.27
CA VAL A 56 -9.40 -1.14 11.43
C VAL A 56 -9.93 -0.54 12.74
N LEU A 57 -9.90 0.77 12.87
CA LEU A 57 -10.43 1.47 14.04
C LEU A 57 -11.96 1.28 14.14
N LEU A 58 -12.69 1.46 13.04
CA LEU A 58 -14.16 1.36 13.02
C LEU A 58 -14.69 -0.06 13.28
N VAL A 59 -13.99 -1.09 12.81
CA VAL A 59 -14.37 -2.50 13.06
C VAL A 59 -14.11 -2.88 14.51
N ASN A 60 -13.04 -2.35 15.12
CA ASN A 60 -12.70 -2.66 16.51
C ASN A 60 -13.42 -1.79 17.55
N ALA A 61 -14.05 -0.69 17.11
CA ALA A 61 -14.88 0.15 17.96
C ALA A 61 -16.24 -0.50 18.25
N ASN A 62 -16.73 -0.33 19.46
CA ASN A 62 -18.07 -0.69 19.85
C ASN A 62 -18.97 0.54 19.88
N TRP A 63 -19.99 0.56 19.02
CA TRP A 63 -20.95 1.67 18.94
C TRP A 63 -22.32 1.33 19.52
N ARG A 64 -22.41 0.28 20.34
CA ARG A 64 -23.61 -0.07 21.12
C ARG A 64 -24.89 -0.07 20.26
N ASN A 65 -24.80 -0.62 19.04
CA ASN A 65 -25.93 -0.75 18.11
C ASN A 65 -26.60 0.57 17.66
N ILE A 66 -25.94 1.73 17.77
CA ILE A 66 -26.52 3.02 17.34
C ILE A 66 -26.88 3.04 15.84
N LEU A 67 -26.16 2.27 15.02
CA LEU A 67 -26.30 2.24 13.55
C LEU A 67 -26.88 0.93 12.98
N LYS A 68 -27.58 0.15 13.81
CA LYS A 68 -28.09 -1.21 13.50
C LYS A 68 -29.03 -1.33 12.28
N ASN A 69 -29.48 -0.21 11.71
CA ASN A 69 -30.40 -0.19 10.56
C ASN A 69 -29.71 0.16 9.23
N VAL A 70 -28.39 0.32 9.20
CA VAL A 70 -27.65 0.59 7.96
C VAL A 70 -27.05 -0.71 7.44
N TRP A 71 -27.59 -1.23 6.34
CA TRP A 71 -27.17 -2.52 5.73
C TRP A 71 -25.66 -2.64 5.50
N ILE A 72 -25.00 -1.54 5.14
CA ILE A 72 -23.55 -1.48 4.91
C ILE A 72 -22.76 -1.62 6.21
N VAL A 73 -23.27 -1.10 7.32
CA VAL A 73 -22.62 -1.16 8.63
C VAL A 73 -22.65 -2.60 9.15
N ASP A 74 -23.80 -3.27 9.02
CA ASP A 74 -23.94 -4.69 9.37
C ASP A 74 -23.12 -5.61 8.46
N PHE A 75 -23.10 -5.35 7.15
CA PHE A 75 -22.29 -6.14 6.20
C PHE A 75 -20.79 -6.03 6.49
N LEU A 76 -20.31 -4.84 6.83
CA LEU A 76 -18.90 -4.59 7.14
C LEU A 76 -18.54 -4.90 8.60
N GLY A 77 -19.50 -5.30 9.44
CA GLY A 77 -19.29 -5.58 10.86
C GLY A 77 -18.82 -4.37 11.68
N LEU A 78 -19.10 -3.16 11.22
CA LEU A 78 -18.64 -1.91 11.86
C LEU A 78 -19.41 -1.69 13.16
N GLY A 79 -18.73 -1.27 14.24
CA GLY A 79 -19.37 -0.95 15.51
C GLY A 79 -19.73 -2.15 16.39
N ASN A 80 -19.40 -3.38 15.99
CA ASN A 80 -19.55 -4.62 16.77
C ASN A 80 -18.23 -5.06 17.45
N GLY A 81 -17.27 -4.14 17.54
CA GLY A 81 -15.98 -4.40 18.16
C GLY A 81 -16.05 -4.60 19.68
N THR A 82 -14.95 -5.03 20.27
CA THR A 82 -14.87 -5.34 21.71
C THR A 82 -14.54 -4.12 22.57
N TYR A 83 -14.08 -3.02 21.97
CA TYR A 83 -13.52 -1.88 22.70
C TYR A 83 -14.42 -0.65 22.56
N ASP A 84 -14.88 -0.12 23.69
CA ASP A 84 -15.69 1.10 23.75
C ASP A 84 -14.83 2.38 23.63
N ASP A 85 -13.55 2.32 23.98
CA ASP A 85 -12.60 3.44 23.97
C ASP A 85 -11.14 2.95 23.82
N PHE A 86 -10.18 3.87 23.70
CA PHE A 86 -8.74 3.60 23.65
C PHE A 86 -8.18 3.23 25.03
N ASP A 87 -8.57 2.06 25.53
CA ASP A 87 -8.06 1.50 26.77
C ASP A 87 -6.72 0.77 26.57
N SER A 88 -6.07 0.39 27.68
CA SER A 88 -4.81 -0.34 27.61
C SER A 88 -4.93 -1.67 26.85
N GLY A 89 -6.11 -2.32 26.88
CA GLY A 89 -6.38 -3.52 26.11
C GLY A 89 -6.36 -3.27 24.60
N TRP A 90 -7.00 -2.18 24.15
CA TRP A 90 -7.02 -1.78 22.74
C TRP A 90 -5.61 -1.54 22.18
N PHE A 91 -4.74 -0.84 22.92
CA PHE A 91 -3.36 -0.59 22.48
C PHE A 91 -2.57 -1.89 22.31
N VAL A 92 -2.76 -2.86 23.20
CA VAL A 92 -2.06 -4.15 23.12
C VAL A 92 -2.62 -5.01 21.98
N ALA A 93 -3.93 -5.05 21.79
CA ALA A 93 -4.56 -5.93 20.80
C ALA A 93 -4.58 -5.35 19.37
N VAL A 94 -4.96 -4.09 19.21
CA VAL A 94 -5.17 -3.43 17.92
C VAL A 94 -4.00 -2.51 17.61
N GLY A 95 -3.58 -1.71 18.58
CA GLY A 95 -2.47 -0.75 18.43
C GLY A 95 -1.16 -1.41 18.02
N SER A 96 -0.79 -2.52 18.67
CA SER A 96 0.44 -3.27 18.32
C SER A 96 0.43 -3.80 16.88
N GLY A 97 -0.73 -4.29 16.42
CA GLY A 97 -0.94 -4.74 15.04
C GLY A 97 -0.83 -3.60 14.04
N LEU A 98 -1.39 -2.42 14.36
CA LEU A 98 -1.25 -1.22 13.55
C LEU A 98 0.20 -0.76 13.46
N CYS A 99 0.92 -0.69 14.57
CA CYS A 99 2.34 -0.33 14.59
C CYS A 99 3.18 -1.28 13.74
N LEU A 100 2.93 -2.59 13.84
CA LEU A 100 3.65 -3.59 13.05
C LEU A 100 3.32 -3.48 11.56
N THR A 101 2.05 -3.23 11.21
CA THR A 101 1.62 -3.00 9.83
C THR A 101 2.31 -1.78 9.23
N ILE A 102 2.35 -0.66 9.96
CA ILE A 102 3.02 0.57 9.52
C ILE A 102 4.53 0.33 9.33
N ALA A 103 5.17 -0.39 10.26
CA ALA A 103 6.59 -0.73 10.14
C ALA A 103 6.88 -1.59 8.89
N LEU A 104 6.03 -2.58 8.61
CA LEU A 104 6.15 -3.41 7.40
C LEU A 104 5.93 -2.61 6.11
N GLN A 105 5.03 -1.62 6.12
CA GLN A 105 4.80 -0.77 4.95
C GLN A 105 6.01 0.10 4.64
N ILE A 106 6.66 0.68 5.66
CA ILE A 106 7.91 1.45 5.48
C ILE A 106 9.00 0.59 4.83
N ILE A 107 9.16 -0.65 5.30
CA ILE A 107 10.10 -1.60 4.71
C ILE A 107 9.70 -1.89 3.26
N THR A 108 8.43 -2.17 3.00
CA THR A 108 7.91 -2.51 1.67
C THR A 108 8.06 -1.36 0.67
N ALA A 109 7.88 -0.10 1.08
CA ALA A 109 8.05 1.06 0.21
C ALA A 109 9.53 1.33 -0.12
N THR A 110 10.44 1.06 0.82
CA THR A 110 11.86 1.39 0.67
C THR A 110 12.65 0.28 -0.02
N THR A 111 12.30 -0.98 0.25
CA THR A 111 13.06 -2.16 -0.18
C THR A 111 13.19 -2.30 -1.71
N PRO A 112 12.14 -2.09 -2.53
CA PRO A 112 12.22 -2.23 -3.98
C PRO A 112 13.27 -1.31 -4.62
N GLY A 113 13.40 -0.07 -4.14
CA GLY A 113 14.40 0.88 -4.65
C GLY A 113 15.83 0.42 -4.37
N ILE A 114 16.08 -0.12 -3.18
CA ILE A 114 17.37 -0.65 -2.76
C ILE A 114 17.71 -1.94 -3.54
N ILE A 115 16.75 -2.85 -3.68
CA ILE A 115 16.94 -4.09 -4.44
C ILE A 115 17.21 -3.78 -5.92
N MET A 116 16.44 -2.86 -6.52
CA MET A 116 16.63 -2.50 -7.92
C MET A 116 18.01 -1.88 -8.17
N SER A 117 18.50 -1.01 -7.28
CA SER A 117 19.79 -0.35 -7.47
C SER A 117 20.99 -1.28 -7.21
N TYR A 118 20.97 -2.08 -6.14
CA TYR A 118 22.13 -2.85 -5.70
C TYR A 118 22.17 -4.29 -6.22
N VAL A 119 21.03 -4.87 -6.61
CA VAL A 119 20.94 -6.28 -7.03
C VAL A 119 20.53 -6.38 -8.50
N VAL A 120 19.37 -5.82 -8.86
CA VAL A 120 18.79 -6.04 -10.20
C VAL A 120 19.59 -5.33 -11.29
N ASN A 121 19.91 -4.04 -11.11
CA ASN A 121 20.68 -3.28 -12.09
C ASN A 121 22.05 -3.91 -12.40
N PRO A 122 22.92 -4.25 -11.42
CA PRO A 122 24.20 -4.86 -11.74
C PRO A 122 24.07 -6.25 -12.37
N LEU A 123 23.07 -7.05 -11.98
CA LEU A 123 22.78 -8.33 -12.64
C LEU A 123 22.36 -8.12 -14.10
N MET A 124 21.42 -7.21 -14.36
CA MET A 124 20.96 -6.87 -15.71
C MET A 124 22.11 -6.38 -16.60
N ILE A 125 22.98 -5.52 -16.07
CA ILE A 125 24.18 -5.06 -16.77
C ILE A 125 25.10 -6.26 -17.06
N CYS A 126 25.36 -7.13 -16.09
CA CYS A 126 26.23 -8.28 -16.28
C CYS A 126 25.72 -9.23 -17.38
N PHE A 127 24.43 -9.57 -17.35
CA PHE A 127 23.83 -10.52 -18.29
C PHE A 127 23.61 -9.97 -19.70
N PHE A 128 23.26 -8.69 -19.83
CA PHE A 128 22.84 -8.14 -21.13
C PHE A 128 23.88 -7.24 -21.80
N ARG A 129 25.01 -6.91 -21.17
CA ARG A 129 26.04 -6.00 -21.73
C ARG A 129 26.57 -6.41 -23.11
N MET A 130 26.61 -7.70 -23.45
CA MET A 130 27.15 -8.18 -24.72
C MET A 130 26.17 -8.13 -25.91
N GLY A 131 24.86 -7.91 -25.67
CA GLY A 131 23.82 -7.92 -26.70
C GLY A 131 23.29 -6.54 -27.11
N LEU A 132 23.87 -5.45 -26.62
CA LEU A 132 23.32 -4.10 -26.78
C LEU A 132 23.90 -3.40 -28.01
N VAL A 133 23.18 -3.49 -29.13
CA VAL A 133 23.59 -2.88 -30.40
C VAL A 133 23.00 -1.47 -30.57
N THR A 134 21.80 -1.21 -30.03
CA THR A 134 21.07 0.04 -30.27
C THR A 134 21.09 0.96 -29.04
N GLN A 135 21.20 2.28 -29.25
CA GLN A 135 21.16 3.28 -28.17
C GLN A 135 19.91 3.15 -27.29
N LYS A 136 18.78 2.74 -27.85
CA LYS A 136 17.55 2.48 -27.11
C LYS A 136 17.71 1.35 -26.09
N LEU A 137 18.40 0.26 -26.46
CA LEU A 137 18.67 -0.89 -25.59
C LEU A 137 19.69 -0.52 -24.50
N VAL A 138 20.71 0.27 -24.84
CA VAL A 138 21.67 0.80 -23.87
C VAL A 138 20.95 1.70 -22.85
N ASN A 139 20.10 2.62 -23.31
CA ASN A 139 19.35 3.50 -22.42
C ASN A 139 18.39 2.71 -21.50
N GLN A 140 17.79 1.62 -21.96
CA GLN A 140 16.91 0.81 -21.10
C GLN A 140 17.61 0.15 -19.91
N ILE A 141 18.93 -0.11 -20.01
CA ILE A 141 19.70 -0.78 -18.95
C ILE A 141 20.44 0.21 -18.06
N TYR A 142 20.91 1.33 -18.63
CA TYR A 142 21.73 2.30 -17.90
C TYR A 142 20.95 3.51 -17.40
N VAL A 143 19.80 3.85 -18.00
CA VAL A 143 18.95 4.93 -17.50
C VAL A 143 18.11 4.39 -16.36
N PHE A 144 18.17 5.06 -15.21
CA PHE A 144 17.33 4.72 -14.07
C PHE A 144 15.84 4.83 -14.44
N PRO A 145 14.97 3.98 -13.86
CA PRO A 145 13.54 4.09 -14.06
C PRO A 145 13.05 5.47 -13.66
N GLN A 146 12.00 5.94 -14.33
CA GLN A 146 11.41 7.24 -14.05
C GLN A 146 10.99 7.31 -12.58
N TRP A 147 11.27 8.45 -11.94
CA TRP A 147 11.00 8.65 -10.52
C TRP A 147 9.49 8.80 -10.28
N ASN A 148 8.80 7.69 -10.03
CA ASN A 148 7.38 7.71 -9.66
C ASN A 148 7.24 7.97 -8.15
N LEU A 149 6.61 9.09 -7.81
CA LEU A 149 6.34 9.50 -6.42
C LEU A 149 5.18 8.71 -5.80
N ALA A 150 4.24 8.22 -6.61
CA ALA A 150 3.05 7.55 -6.13
C ALA A 150 3.35 6.17 -5.49
N ASN A 151 4.37 5.46 -5.99
CA ASN A 151 4.76 4.14 -5.51
C ASN A 151 5.61 4.17 -4.22
N ARG A 152 5.66 5.30 -3.52
CA ARG A 152 6.48 5.50 -2.31
C ARG A 152 5.66 5.77 -1.05
N LEU A 153 4.34 5.56 -1.14
CA LEU A 153 3.38 5.50 -0.04
C LEU A 153 3.31 4.07 0.51
#